data_AF-A0AAD4Z8L7-F1
#
_entry.id   AF-A0AAD4Z8L7-F1
#
_cell.length_a   1.000
_cell.length_b   1.000
_cell.length_c   1.000
_cell.angle_alpha   90.00
_cell.angle_beta   90.00
_cell.angle_gamma   90.00
#
_symmetry.space_group_name_H-M   'P 1'
#
loop_
_entity.id
_entity.type
_entity.pdbx_description
1 polymer ?
#
loop_
_entity_poly.entity_id
_entity_poly.type
_entity_poly.pdbx_seq_one_letter_code
_entity_poly.pdbx_strand_id
1 'polypeptide(L)'
;MRFAGLRRLSWRSEFLVSSHFKRCLAYSTADHGWPISDCTAEGLKAVLLLSKLPTGTVGESLDMKRLYDAVNVTLSLQNDDGGFATYELTRSYQWLELINPAETFGDIVIDYP
;
A
#
# COMPACT_ATOMS: atom_id res chain seq x y z
N MET A 1 44.14 -10.25 -12.97
CA MET A 1 42.78 -10.57 -13.45
C MET A 1 41.80 -10.34 -12.32
N ARG A 2 41.00 -9.28 -12.39
CA ARG A 2 39.88 -9.01 -11.46
C ARG A 2 38.59 -9.22 -12.24
N PHE A 3 37.74 -10.12 -11.78
CA PHE A 3 36.39 -10.28 -12.31
C PHE A 3 35.51 -9.15 -11.75
N ALA A 4 34.94 -8.36 -12.67
CA ALA A 4 33.86 -7.42 -12.42
C ALA A 4 32.53 -8.11 -12.75
N GLY A 5 31.49 -7.88 -11.94
CA GLY A 5 30.11 -8.15 -12.34
C GLY A 5 29.28 -8.93 -11.32
N LEU A 6 28.75 -8.25 -10.31
CA LEU A 6 27.46 -8.63 -9.73
C LEU A 6 26.60 -7.38 -9.56
N ARG A 7 25.43 -7.44 -10.19
CA ARG A 7 24.47 -6.35 -10.34
C ARG A 7 23.89 -5.96 -8.99
N ARG A 8 23.85 -4.66 -8.78
CA ARG A 8 23.22 -3.97 -7.65
C ARG A 8 21.71 -3.85 -7.92
N LEU A 9 20.91 -4.84 -7.51
CA LEU A 9 19.44 -4.73 -7.48
C LEU A 9 18.91 -5.38 -6.19
N SER A 10 17.88 -4.78 -5.59
CA SER A 10 17.05 -5.32 -4.47
C SER A 10 17.43 -5.01 -3.01
N TRP A 11 17.92 -3.81 -2.68
CA TRP A 11 18.02 -3.38 -1.25
C TRP A 11 17.37 -2.01 -0.95
N ARG A 12 16.72 -1.38 -1.93
CA ARG A 12 16.05 -0.06 -1.75
C ARG A 12 14.58 -0.15 -1.37
N SER A 13 13.88 -1.25 -1.66
CA SER A 13 12.45 -1.39 -1.40
C SER A 13 12.14 -1.69 0.07
N GLU A 14 12.87 -2.61 0.70
CA GLU A 14 12.57 -3.09 2.06
C GLU A 14 12.68 -1.99 3.14
N PHE A 15 13.62 -1.05 3.00
CA PHE A 15 13.83 0.01 4.00
C PHE A 15 12.84 1.17 3.88
N LEU A 16 12.23 1.39 2.70
CA LEU A 16 11.22 2.43 2.48
C LEU A 16 9.83 2.01 2.99
N VAL A 17 9.49 0.71 2.85
CA VAL A 17 8.17 0.15 3.22
C VAL A 17 7.85 0.34 4.71
N SER A 18 8.80 0.09 5.61
CA SER A 18 8.54 0.15 7.07
C SER A 18 8.20 1.56 7.60
N SER A 19 8.74 2.61 6.98
CA SER A 19 8.51 3.99 7.43
C SER A 19 7.18 4.59 6.94
N HIS A 20 6.66 4.09 5.81
CA HIS A 20 5.38 4.52 5.24
C HIS A 20 4.16 3.88 5.93
N PHE A 21 4.33 2.68 6.50
CA PHE A 21 3.28 1.95 7.23
C PHE A 21 2.65 2.72 8.41
N LYS A 22 3.37 3.67 9.04
CA LYS A 22 2.80 4.47 10.14
C LYS A 22 1.83 5.56 9.68
N ARG A 23 1.66 5.78 8.38
CA ARG A 23 0.90 6.91 7.82
C ARG A 23 -0.20 6.50 6.84
N CYS A 24 -0.41 5.21 6.67
CA CYS A 24 -1.52 4.65 5.91
C CYS A 24 -2.76 4.43 6.79
N LEU A 25 -3.89 4.15 6.16
CA LEU A 25 -5.06 3.64 6.87
C LEU A 25 -5.12 2.12 6.75
N ALA A 26 -5.21 1.48 7.92
CA ALA A 26 -5.52 0.06 8.02
C ALA A 26 -7.04 -0.15 7.94
N TYR A 27 -7.47 -1.38 7.63
CA TYR A 27 -8.90 -1.75 7.60
C TYR A 27 -9.63 -1.49 8.92
N SER A 28 -8.96 -1.77 10.04
CA SER A 28 -9.56 -1.75 11.37
C SER A 28 -9.15 -0.51 12.15
N THR A 29 -8.05 -0.59 12.89
CA THR A 29 -7.56 0.47 13.78
C THR A 29 -6.15 0.89 13.41
N ALA A 30 -5.74 2.06 13.90
CA ALA A 30 -4.38 2.56 13.71
C ALA A 30 -3.31 1.61 14.27
N ASP A 31 -3.63 0.84 15.32
CA ASP A 31 -2.71 -0.11 15.94
C ASP A 31 -2.48 -1.36 15.09
N HIS A 32 -3.41 -1.70 14.19
CA HIS A 32 -3.20 -2.77 13.22
C HIS A 32 -2.00 -2.45 12.32
N GLY A 33 -1.89 -1.19 11.89
CA GLY A 33 -0.67 -0.65 11.28
C GLY A 33 -0.30 -1.18 9.89
N TRP A 34 -1.07 -2.11 9.31
CA TRP A 34 -0.87 -2.57 7.94
C TRP A 34 -1.64 -1.67 6.94
N PRO A 35 -0.96 -1.08 5.94
CA PRO A 35 -1.57 -0.32 4.86
C PRO A 35 -2.41 -1.24 4.02
N ILE A 36 -3.52 -0.69 3.59
CA ILE A 36 -4.34 -1.29 2.54
C ILE A 36 -4.61 -0.22 1.51
N SER A 37 -4.45 -0.57 0.24
CA SER A 37 -4.54 0.34 -0.90
C SER A 37 -5.89 1.06 -0.94
N ASP A 38 -6.99 0.30 -0.83
CA ASP A 38 -8.37 0.80 -0.84
C ASP A 38 -8.67 1.69 0.38
N CYS A 39 -8.36 1.23 1.59
CA CYS A 39 -8.64 1.93 2.84
C CYS A 39 -7.87 3.25 2.90
N THR A 40 -6.63 3.25 2.41
CA THR A 40 -5.81 4.47 2.32
C THR A 40 -6.41 5.45 1.32
N ALA A 41 -6.86 4.98 0.15
CA ALA A 41 -7.49 5.82 -0.86
C ALA A 41 -8.85 6.38 -0.39
N GLU A 42 -9.68 5.56 0.25
CA GLU A 42 -10.97 5.97 0.81
C GLU A 42 -10.81 6.95 1.96
N GLY A 43 -9.88 6.70 2.88
CA GLY A 43 -9.58 7.63 3.97
C GLY A 43 -9.05 8.97 3.44
N LEU A 44 -8.18 8.96 2.43
CA LEU A 44 -7.71 10.17 1.76
C LEU A 44 -8.88 10.93 1.11
N LYS A 45 -9.75 10.24 0.39
CA LYS A 45 -10.95 10.83 -0.23
C LYS A 45 -11.88 11.44 0.82
N ALA A 46 -12.13 10.74 1.92
CA ALA A 46 -12.96 11.24 3.01
C ALA A 46 -12.39 12.53 3.60
N VAL A 47 -11.09 12.56 3.89
CA VAL A 47 -10.42 13.77 4.41
C VAL A 47 -10.52 14.94 3.43
N LEU A 48 -10.31 14.70 2.13
CA LEU A 48 -10.41 15.74 1.09
C LEU A 48 -11.84 16.26 0.88
N LEU A 49 -12.86 15.44 1.14
CA LEU A 49 -14.25 15.89 1.11
C LEU A 49 -14.60 16.69 2.37
N LEU A 50 -14.13 16.22 3.53
CA LEU A 50 -14.32 16.89 4.82
C LEU A 50 -13.64 18.27 4.86
N SER A 51 -12.49 18.45 4.19
CA SER A 51 -11.81 19.75 4.12
C SER A 51 -12.59 20.84 3.37
N LYS A 52 -13.64 20.46 2.61
CA LYS A 52 -14.53 21.42 1.93
C LYS A 52 -15.64 21.95 2.84
N LEU A 53 -15.82 21.34 4.02
CA LEU A 53 -16.82 21.77 4.99
C LEU A 53 -16.25 22.87 5.90
N PRO A 54 -17.11 23.67 6.56
CA PRO A 54 -16.65 24.68 7.50
C PRO A 54 -15.85 24.09 8.66
N THR A 55 -14.74 24.75 9.02
CA THR A 55 -13.86 24.33 10.13
C THR A 55 -14.59 24.26 11.47
N GLY A 56 -15.63 25.07 11.67
CA GLY A 56 -16.48 25.01 12.86
C GLY A 56 -17.23 23.68 13.03
N THR A 57 -17.38 22.88 11.97
CA THR A 57 -18.06 21.57 12.02
C THR A 57 -17.07 20.41 12.09
N VAL A 58 -15.94 20.50 11.40
CA VAL A 58 -14.99 19.37 11.21
C VAL A 58 -13.72 19.52 12.03
N GLY A 59 -13.44 20.71 12.56
CA GLY A 59 -12.23 21.02 13.31
C GLY A 59 -11.08 21.48 12.40
N GLU A 60 -9.85 21.34 12.91
CA GLU A 60 -8.64 21.70 12.17
C GLU A 60 -8.33 20.71 11.05
N SER A 61 -7.85 21.24 9.93
CA SER A 61 -7.41 20.41 8.81
C SER A 61 -6.20 19.56 9.21
N LEU A 62 -6.10 18.36 8.63
CA LEU A 62 -4.88 17.57 8.71
C LEU A 62 -3.69 18.30 8.06
N ASP A 63 -2.50 18.02 8.60
CA ASP A 63 -1.23 18.47 8.01
C ASP A 63 -1.10 17.95 6.57
N MET A 64 -0.78 18.86 5.64
CA MET A 64 -0.55 18.58 4.23
C MET A 64 0.46 17.45 4.02
N LYS A 65 1.47 17.34 4.89
CA LYS A 65 2.46 16.26 4.82
C LYS A 65 1.80 14.87 4.87
N ARG A 66 0.80 14.68 5.73
CA ARG A 66 0.09 13.41 5.88
C ARG A 66 -0.73 13.06 4.64
N LEU A 67 -1.28 14.06 3.96
CA LEU A 67 -1.97 13.87 2.69
C LEU A 67 -0.99 13.39 1.61
N TYR A 68 0.18 14.02 1.52
CA TYR A 68 1.22 13.58 0.58
C TYR A 68 1.74 12.18 0.91
N ASP A 69 1.88 11.84 2.20
CA ASP A 69 2.27 10.49 2.60
C ASP A 69 1.23 9.45 2.16
N ALA A 70 -0.07 9.73 2.33
CA ALA A 70 -1.14 8.85 1.87
C ALA A 70 -1.13 8.66 0.34
N VAL A 71 -0.94 9.75 -0.42
CA VAL A 71 -0.80 9.68 -1.88
C VAL A 71 0.43 8.85 -2.28
N ASN A 72 1.57 9.05 -1.62
CA ASN A 72 2.79 8.29 -1.89
C ASN A 72 2.60 6.80 -1.60
N VAL A 73 1.92 6.44 -0.51
CA VAL A 73 1.56 5.04 -0.20
C VAL A 73 0.72 4.46 -1.32
N THR A 74 -0.38 5.13 -1.71
CA THR A 74 -1.24 4.65 -2.80
C THR A 74 -0.43 4.45 -4.07
N LEU A 75 0.34 5.44 -4.53
CA LEU A 75 1.15 5.33 -5.74
C LEU A 75 2.23 4.25 -5.64
N SER A 76 2.77 3.98 -4.45
CA SER A 76 3.77 2.93 -4.25
C SER A 76 3.20 1.51 -4.34
N LEU A 77 1.88 1.35 -4.22
CA LEU A 77 1.16 0.08 -4.31
C LEU A 77 0.58 -0.18 -5.72
N GLN A 78 0.90 0.66 -6.70
CA GLN A 78 0.48 0.42 -8.09
C GLN A 78 1.35 -0.66 -8.74
N ASN A 79 0.70 -1.69 -9.28
CA ASN A 79 1.34 -2.74 -10.06
C ASN A 79 1.69 -2.26 -11.48
N ASP A 80 2.57 -3.00 -12.17
CA ASP A 80 3.01 -2.68 -13.53
C ASP A 80 1.88 -2.71 -14.57
N ASP A 81 0.79 -3.42 -14.29
CA ASP A 81 -0.44 -3.45 -15.11
C ASP A 81 -1.38 -2.27 -14.83
N GLY A 82 -1.03 -1.42 -13.85
CA GLY A 82 -1.81 -0.28 -13.40
C GLY A 82 -2.84 -0.60 -12.31
N GLY A 83 -3.02 -1.88 -11.95
CA GLY A 83 -3.91 -2.34 -10.89
C GLY A 83 -3.34 -2.12 -9.49
N PHE A 84 -4.16 -2.37 -8.46
CA PHE A 84 -3.78 -2.22 -7.06
C PHE A 84 -4.24 -3.45 -6.30
N ALA A 85 -3.27 -4.20 -5.80
CA ALA A 85 -3.54 -5.28 -4.87
C ALA A 85 -3.77 -4.73 -3.44
N THR A 86 -4.10 -5.60 -2.50
CA THR A 86 -4.70 -5.21 -1.21
C THR A 86 -3.68 -4.57 -0.27
N TYR A 87 -2.69 -5.34 0.18
CA TYR A 87 -1.70 -4.92 1.19
C TYR A 87 -0.35 -4.58 0.57
N GLU A 88 0.02 -5.30 -0.48
CA GLU A 88 1.32 -5.18 -1.14
C GLU A 88 1.16 -5.20 -2.66
N LEU A 89 2.26 -5.00 -3.38
CA LEU A 89 2.31 -5.28 -4.82
C LEU A 89 2.10 -6.77 -5.08
N THR A 90 1.59 -7.10 -6.27
CA THR A 90 1.55 -8.46 -6.76
C THR A 90 2.98 -8.94 -7.06
N ARG A 91 3.59 -9.63 -6.09
CA ARG A 91 5.03 -9.99 -6.12
C ARG A 91 5.36 -11.26 -6.90
N SER A 92 4.35 -11.96 -7.39
CA SER A 92 4.49 -13.29 -7.99
C SER A 92 3.46 -13.52 -9.08
N TYR A 93 3.63 -14.62 -9.81
CA TYR A 93 2.79 -14.97 -10.95
C TYR A 93 1.55 -15.77 -10.53
N GLN A 94 0.45 -15.59 -11.27
CA GLN A 94 -0.84 -16.28 -11.05
C GLN A 94 -0.75 -17.81 -11.06
N TRP A 95 0.21 -18.39 -11.79
CA TRP A 95 0.34 -19.85 -11.85
C TRP A 95 0.75 -20.48 -10.51
N LEU A 96 1.23 -19.70 -9.52
CA LEU A 96 1.45 -20.20 -8.17
C LEU A 96 0.16 -20.69 -7.50
N GLU A 97 -1.00 -20.23 -7.95
CA GLU A 97 -2.28 -20.75 -7.45
C GLU A 97 -2.45 -22.25 -7.72
N LEU A 98 -1.75 -22.82 -8.73
CA LEU A 98 -1.77 -24.27 -9.00
C LEU A 98 -1.24 -25.13 -7.85
N ILE A 99 -0.39 -24.55 -6.99
CA ILE A 99 0.16 -25.23 -5.81
C ILE A 99 -0.53 -24.80 -4.52
N ASN A 100 -1.69 -24.13 -4.60
CA ASN A 100 -2.49 -23.77 -3.44
C ASN A 100 -2.91 -25.04 -2.68
N PRO A 101 -2.47 -25.23 -1.42
CA PRO A 101 -2.85 -26.39 -0.63
C PRO A 101 -4.20 -26.23 0.08
N ALA A 102 -4.81 -25.03 0.05
CA ALA A 102 -6.10 -24.80 0.68
C ALA A 102 -7.23 -25.41 -0.16
N GLU A 103 -7.98 -26.33 0.43
CA GLU A 103 -9.09 -27.01 -0.25
C GLU A 103 -10.34 -26.13 -0.36
N THR A 104 -10.49 -25.16 0.53
CA THR A 104 -11.72 -24.37 0.69
C THR A 104 -11.64 -22.94 0.18
N PHE A 105 -10.44 -22.45 -0.14
CA PHE A 105 -10.20 -21.06 -0.53
C PHE A 105 -9.38 -21.02 -1.83
N GLY A 106 -9.84 -20.22 -2.79
CA GLY A 106 -9.10 -19.92 -4.01
C GLY A 106 -8.61 -18.48 -4.01
N ASP A 107 -7.63 -18.21 -4.86
CA ASP A 107 -7.03 -16.89 -5.08
C ASP A 107 -6.42 -16.30 -3.81
N ILE A 108 -5.64 -17.12 -3.09
CA ILE A 108 -5.00 -16.74 -1.82
C ILE A 108 -3.47 -16.76 -1.85
N VAL A 109 -2.85 -17.28 -2.93
CA VAL A 109 -1.40 -17.52 -2.95
C VAL A 109 -0.60 -16.23 -3.20
N ILE A 110 -1.19 -15.28 -3.91
CA ILE A 110 -0.60 -13.96 -4.20
C ILE A 110 -1.62 -12.86 -3.86
N ASP A 111 -1.14 -11.62 -3.73
CA ASP A 111 -2.04 -10.47 -3.61
C ASP A 111 -2.45 -10.04 -5.03
N TYR A 112 -3.70 -10.34 -5.39
CA TYR A 112 -4.24 -10.08 -6.72
C TYR A 112 -4.69 -8.61 -6.87
N PRO A 113 -4.48 -7.98 -8.05
CA PRO A 113 -4.90 -6.60 -8.31
C PRO A 113 -6.40 -6.43 -8.61
#